data_AF-A0A0B3A647-F1
#
_entry.id   AF-A0A0B3A647-F1
#
_cell.length_a   1.000
_cell.length_b   1.000
_cell.length_c   1.000
_cell.angle_alpha   90.00
_cell.angle_beta   90.00
_cell.angle_gamma   90.00
#
_symmetry.space_group_name_H-M   'P 1'
#
loop_
_entity.id
_entity.type
_entity.pdbx_description
1 polymer ?
#
loop_
_entity_poly.entity_id
_entity_poly.type
_entity_poly.pdbx_seq_one_letter_code
_entity_poly.pdbx_strand_id
1 'polypeptide(L)'
;MGNYLFLLNGVSNFAVALGIGILLYLYQKKVSQQVIRATYGLIIIHSIFAALNFSWLYQVSMPGPEFVAISGILLALQATYFAFALSVLTPTPGYPYLLALLLGFAFPTQFWAILGLGTGVAGACIFAYLITHHQKNIRIVGFAGITYSILIIIFHGISLLGLPYTTMPWIIPNLALIWMIATLTINHNALKEQTAQEFFQKKEVSMGLLALKYLIFIFTLSTFIFIGVASLHQIGYLMAAQMDGCQAGRAIIYDLSNLPRIEVGCDVSAFFALGGLLVPLLFCILLYAIGTEFMMFISRLILGFSLLVSSSDLSSSENIVIVLMIIALGLVFSGIFKLSNYFFRQTYVPRRLFERYMGNIEPDKCLFIHDGFVVKSVYDLAFAFAHMDHETYAYHVTKEKNDFVSWVRDVIQDNFLAYDLLAVKNKDEAHDLVLKRLAAVPHP
;
A
#
# COMPACT_ATOMS: atom_id res chain seq x y z
N MET A 1 28.59 7.98 27.53
CA MET A 1 28.27 7.08 26.38
C MET A 1 27.54 7.82 25.26
N GLY A 2 26.66 8.80 25.54
CA GLY A 2 25.90 9.53 24.50
C GLY A 2 26.72 10.27 23.43
N ASN A 3 27.78 11.00 23.81
CA ASN A 3 28.57 11.79 22.85
C ASN A 3 29.26 10.92 21.77
N TYR A 4 29.82 9.76 22.14
CA TYR A 4 30.46 8.87 21.17
C TYR A 4 29.47 8.29 20.15
N LEU A 5 28.22 8.06 20.57
CA LEU A 5 27.19 7.53 19.68
C LEU A 5 26.74 8.57 18.66
N PHE A 6 26.57 9.83 19.07
CA PHE A 6 26.28 10.93 18.13
C PHE A 6 27.40 11.10 17.11
N LEU A 7 28.66 11.00 17.54
CA LEU A 7 29.79 10.99 16.61
C LEU A 7 29.70 9.83 15.61
N LEU A 8 29.48 8.60 16.09
CA LEU A 8 29.40 7.41 15.25
C LEU A 8 28.25 7.48 14.24
N ASN A 9 27.05 7.88 14.69
CA ASN A 9 25.88 8.04 13.84
C ASN A 9 26.06 9.21 12.85
N GLY A 10 26.68 10.32 13.28
CA GLY A 10 27.00 11.45 12.41
C GLY A 10 27.96 11.07 11.28
N VAL A 11 29.07 10.42 11.63
CA VAL A 11 30.06 9.92 10.65
C VAL A 11 29.43 8.88 9.72
N SER A 12 28.61 7.98 10.25
CA SER A 12 27.94 6.96 9.44
C SER A 12 26.98 7.58 8.42
N ASN A 13 26.11 8.51 8.83
CA ASN A 13 25.19 9.18 7.91
C ASN A 13 25.93 10.01 6.86
N PHE A 14 27.03 10.67 7.24
CA PHE A 14 27.88 11.39 6.30
C PHE A 14 28.52 10.44 5.28
N ALA A 15 29.03 9.28 5.73
CA ALA A 15 29.59 8.26 4.86
C ALA A 15 28.56 7.69 3.87
N VAL A 16 27.29 7.53 4.28
CA VAL A 16 26.20 7.15 3.39
C VAL A 16 25.98 8.21 2.32
N ALA A 17 25.80 9.47 2.71
CA ALA A 17 25.58 10.57 1.76
C ALA A 17 26.73 10.69 0.75
N LEU A 18 27.98 10.61 1.22
CA LEU A 18 29.17 10.66 0.38
C LEU A 18 29.28 9.43 -0.53
N GLY A 19 29.12 8.23 0.02
CA GLY A 19 29.22 6.97 -0.74
C GLY A 19 28.18 6.89 -1.85
N ILE A 20 26.92 7.25 -1.54
CA ILE A 20 25.85 7.34 -2.54
C ILE A 20 26.16 8.41 -3.58
N GLY A 21 26.67 9.58 -3.17
CA GLY A 21 27.07 10.66 -4.08
C GLY A 21 28.16 10.23 -5.06
N ILE A 22 29.18 9.49 -4.59
CA ILE A 22 30.25 8.93 -5.43
C ILE A 22 29.67 7.91 -6.41
N LEU A 23 28.83 6.98 -5.94
CA LEU A 23 28.18 5.99 -6.81
C LEU A 23 27.35 6.66 -7.91
N LEU A 24 26.57 7.69 -7.57
CA LEU A 24 25.78 8.43 -8.53
C LEU A 24 26.67 9.15 -9.54
N TYR A 25 27.73 9.82 -9.10
CA TYR A 25 28.67 10.50 -9.99
C TYR A 25 29.32 9.55 -11.00
N LEU A 26 29.75 8.37 -10.54
CA LEU A 26 30.42 7.36 -11.38
C LEU A 26 29.46 6.67 -12.36
N TYR A 27 28.20 6.45 -11.97
CA TYR A 27 27.25 5.62 -12.72
C TYR A 27 26.04 6.38 -13.30
N GLN A 28 25.94 7.70 -13.15
CA GLN A 28 24.80 8.53 -13.62
C GLN A 28 24.40 8.29 -15.08
N LYS A 29 25.36 8.01 -15.98
CA LYS A 29 25.08 7.75 -17.41
C LYS A 29 24.42 6.39 -17.66
N LYS A 30 24.51 5.46 -16.71
CA LYS A 30 24.00 4.07 -16.81
C LYS A 30 22.67 3.87 -16.09
N VAL A 31 22.09 4.95 -15.56
CA VAL A 31 21.03 4.90 -14.57
C VAL A 31 19.91 5.83 -15.01
N SER A 32 18.65 5.40 -14.89
CA SER A 32 17.51 6.23 -15.31
C SER A 32 17.34 7.51 -14.46
N GLN A 33 16.75 8.56 -15.05
CA GLN A 33 16.51 9.85 -14.39
C GLN A 33 15.69 9.75 -13.10
N GLN A 34 14.78 8.78 -13.01
CA GLN A 34 13.99 8.55 -11.82
C GLN A 34 14.86 8.04 -10.65
N VAL A 35 15.83 7.16 -10.91
CA VAL A 35 16.79 6.69 -9.89
C VAL A 35 17.59 7.88 -9.38
N ILE A 36 18.10 8.70 -10.31
CA ILE A 36 18.96 9.84 -9.99
C ILE A 36 18.23 10.77 -9.00
N ARG A 37 16.97 11.10 -9.27
CA ARG A 37 16.13 11.92 -8.37
C ARG A 37 15.92 11.29 -6.99
N ALA A 38 15.57 10.00 -6.94
CA ALA A 38 15.38 9.29 -5.67
C ALA A 38 16.68 9.24 -4.84
N THR A 39 17.81 9.01 -5.51
CA THR A 39 19.15 8.99 -4.91
C THR A 39 19.54 10.36 -4.33
N TYR A 40 19.23 11.46 -5.02
CA TYR A 40 19.46 12.80 -4.47
C TYR A 40 18.66 13.06 -3.19
N GLY A 41 17.41 12.61 -3.12
CA GLY A 41 16.62 12.69 -1.88
C GLY A 41 17.31 11.98 -0.71
N LEU A 42 17.87 10.79 -0.95
CA LEU A 42 18.64 10.05 0.06
C LEU A 42 19.91 10.76 0.49
N ILE A 43 20.66 11.37 -0.44
CA ILE A 43 21.87 12.15 -0.11
C ILE A 43 21.50 13.30 0.82
N ILE A 44 20.49 14.10 0.45
CA ILE A 44 20.06 15.28 1.21
C ILE A 44 19.67 14.88 2.64
N ILE A 45 18.81 13.88 2.79
CA ILE A 45 18.31 13.51 4.12
C ILE A 45 19.43 12.94 5.01
N HIS A 46 20.34 12.11 4.49
CA HIS A 46 21.47 11.62 5.28
C HIS A 46 22.47 12.73 5.64
N SER A 47 22.64 13.74 4.78
CA SER A 47 23.40 14.95 5.13
C SER A 47 22.75 15.71 6.28
N ILE A 48 21.42 15.83 6.31
CA ILE A 48 20.68 16.44 7.44
C ILE A 48 20.89 15.62 8.72
N PHE A 49 20.76 14.29 8.67
CA PHE A 49 21.01 13.43 9.82
C PHE A 49 22.43 13.53 10.35
N ALA A 50 23.42 13.62 9.46
CA ALA A 50 24.81 13.83 9.84
C ALA A 50 24.97 15.16 10.58
N ALA A 51 24.45 16.25 10.01
CA ALA A 51 24.50 17.58 10.62
C ALA A 51 23.82 17.62 11.99
N LEU A 52 22.64 17.01 12.13
CA LEU A 52 21.92 16.92 13.40
C LEU A 52 22.72 16.17 14.46
N ASN A 53 23.27 15.00 14.11
CA ASN A 53 24.10 14.22 15.05
C ASN A 53 25.36 14.99 15.47
N PHE A 54 26.02 15.71 14.55
CA PHE A 54 27.13 16.59 14.93
C PHE A 54 26.67 17.77 15.80
N SER A 55 25.50 18.34 15.55
CA SER A 55 24.95 19.41 16.40
C SER A 55 24.69 18.92 17.83
N TRP A 56 24.20 17.70 18.01
CA TRP A 56 23.97 17.09 19.33
C TRP A 56 25.26 16.68 20.03
N LEU A 57 26.27 16.24 19.26
CA LEU A 57 27.62 15.98 19.79
C LEU A 57 28.19 17.22 20.49
N TYR A 58 28.00 18.41 19.89
CA TYR A 58 28.46 19.69 20.43
C TYR A 58 27.41 20.42 21.30
N GLN A 59 26.29 19.76 21.63
CA GLN A 59 25.21 20.31 22.46
C GLN A 59 24.64 21.64 21.94
N VAL A 60 24.76 21.89 20.64
CA VAL A 60 24.15 23.07 19.97
C VAL A 60 22.62 22.96 19.99
N SER A 61 22.11 21.73 19.94
CA SER A 61 20.71 21.39 20.14
C SER A 61 20.60 20.05 20.87
N MET A 62 19.38 19.63 21.24
CA MET A 62 19.10 18.31 21.81
C MET A 62 18.13 17.54 20.91
N PRO A 63 18.16 16.19 20.92
CA PRO A 63 17.20 15.38 20.18
C PRO A 63 15.78 15.67 20.69
N GLY A 64 15.00 16.40 19.90
CA GLY A 64 13.60 16.73 20.19
C GLY A 64 12.62 15.94 19.33
N PRO A 65 11.31 16.19 19.46
CA PRO A 65 10.27 15.54 18.66
C PRO A 65 10.43 15.73 17.13
N GLU A 66 11.08 16.82 16.72
CA GLU A 66 11.45 17.10 15.33
C GLU A 66 12.30 15.99 14.70
N PHE A 67 13.12 15.29 15.50
CA PHE A 67 13.92 14.17 15.05
C PHE A 67 13.06 13.00 14.56
N VAL A 68 11.93 12.75 15.21
CA VAL A 68 11.00 11.68 14.81
C VAL A 68 10.34 12.03 13.48
N ALA A 69 9.96 13.30 13.29
CA ALA A 69 9.42 13.77 12.01
C ALA A 69 10.44 13.61 10.87
N ILE A 70 11.69 14.01 11.10
CA ILE A 70 12.79 13.88 10.14
C ILE A 70 13.11 12.40 9.86
N SER A 71 12.98 11.52 10.87
CA SER A 71 13.10 10.05 10.72
C SER A 71 11.96 9.43 9.93
N GLY A 72 10.75 9.97 10.03
CA GLY A 72 9.64 9.63 9.14
C GLY A 72 9.93 9.98 7.69
N ILE A 73 10.44 11.19 7.43
CA ILE A 73 10.84 11.63 6.08
C ILE A 73 11.95 10.73 5.52
N LEU A 74 12.94 10.35 6.33
CA LEU A 74 13.98 9.40 5.92
C LEU A 74 13.40 8.06 5.50
N LEU A 75 12.52 7.47 6.31
CA LEU A 75 11.85 6.22 5.97
C LEU A 75 11.06 6.38 4.67
N ALA A 76 10.32 7.48 4.49
CA ALA A 76 9.57 7.77 3.26
C ALA A 76 10.45 7.84 2.02
N LEU A 77 11.59 8.53 2.11
CA LEU A 77 12.55 8.64 1.02
C LEU A 77 13.25 7.29 0.73
N GLN A 78 13.60 6.53 1.77
CA GLN A 78 14.13 5.17 1.63
C GLN A 78 13.12 4.26 0.94
N ALA A 79 11.86 4.25 1.38
CA ALA A 79 10.82 3.47 0.75
C ALA A 79 10.53 3.89 -0.68
N THR A 80 10.56 5.19 -0.98
CA THR A 80 10.43 5.69 -2.36
C THR A 80 11.59 5.21 -3.23
N TYR A 81 12.80 5.16 -2.68
CA TYR A 81 13.94 4.56 -3.36
C TYR A 81 13.79 3.04 -3.55
N PHE A 82 13.33 2.31 -2.53
CA PHE A 82 13.05 0.86 -2.60
C PHE A 82 12.01 0.52 -3.66
N ALA A 83 10.91 1.25 -3.59
CA ALA A 83 9.84 1.28 -4.56
C ALA A 83 10.40 1.41 -5.98
N PHE A 84 11.20 2.44 -6.21
CA PHE A 84 11.82 2.67 -7.49
C PHE A 84 12.76 1.52 -7.90
N ALA A 85 13.64 1.07 -7.00
CA ALA A 85 14.54 -0.05 -7.25
C ALA A 85 13.77 -1.30 -7.69
N LEU A 86 12.63 -1.56 -7.07
CA LEU A 86 11.77 -2.68 -7.40
C LEU A 86 11.09 -2.54 -8.77
N SER A 87 10.78 -1.31 -9.23
CA SER A 87 10.27 -1.08 -10.59
C SER A 87 11.28 -1.42 -11.68
N VAL A 88 12.57 -1.36 -11.38
CA VAL A 88 13.63 -1.78 -12.31
C VAL A 88 13.68 -3.30 -12.41
N LEU A 89 13.39 -3.99 -11.30
CA LEU A 89 13.45 -5.45 -11.17
C LEU A 89 12.14 -6.16 -11.54
N THR A 90 11.03 -5.42 -11.59
CA THR A 90 9.70 -5.96 -11.85
C THR A 90 8.94 -5.07 -12.84
N PRO A 91 8.43 -5.63 -13.96
CA PRO A 91 7.80 -4.84 -15.01
C PRO A 91 6.40 -4.31 -14.67
N THR A 92 5.84 -4.60 -13.50
CA THR A 92 4.48 -4.12 -13.18
C THR A 92 4.51 -2.78 -12.44
N PRO A 93 3.74 -1.77 -12.91
CA PRO A 93 3.91 -0.36 -12.54
C PRO A 93 3.43 0.03 -11.12
N GLY A 94 2.97 -0.91 -10.29
CA GLY A 94 2.24 -0.60 -9.05
C GLY A 94 2.96 -0.82 -7.72
N TYR A 95 4.04 -1.60 -7.69
CA TYR A 95 4.81 -1.84 -6.45
C TYR A 95 5.44 -0.61 -5.80
N PRO A 96 5.88 0.43 -6.55
CA PRO A 96 6.61 1.55 -5.99
C PRO A 96 5.76 2.54 -5.19
N TYR A 97 4.61 2.90 -5.76
CA TYR A 97 3.81 4.02 -5.29
C TYR A 97 3.17 3.77 -3.92
N LEU A 98 2.90 2.51 -3.62
CA LEU A 98 2.25 2.08 -2.41
C LEU A 98 3.19 2.04 -1.20
N LEU A 99 4.45 1.62 -1.41
CA LEU A 99 5.50 1.65 -0.40
C LEU A 99 5.98 3.09 -0.13
N ALA A 100 6.00 3.94 -1.16
CA ALA A 100 6.23 5.37 -1.03
C ALA A 100 5.07 6.09 -0.30
N LEU A 101 3.82 5.67 -0.53
CA LEU A 101 2.67 6.17 0.22
C LEU A 101 2.82 5.80 1.69
N LEU A 102 3.14 4.54 2.02
CA LEU A 102 3.24 3.93 3.36
C LEU A 102 3.96 4.70 4.46
N LEU A 103 4.83 5.67 4.14
CA LEU A 103 5.78 6.22 5.12
C LEU A 103 5.83 7.74 5.20
N GLY A 104 5.09 8.46 4.34
CA GLY A 104 5.14 9.92 4.32
C GLY A 104 4.49 10.61 5.53
N PHE A 105 3.48 9.99 6.16
CA PHE A 105 2.67 10.69 7.18
C PHE A 105 2.08 9.75 8.24
N ALA A 106 2.90 9.35 9.21
CA ALA A 106 2.42 8.80 10.47
C ALA A 106 3.05 9.54 11.65
N PHE A 107 2.29 10.49 12.17
CA PHE A 107 2.47 11.08 13.50
C PHE A 107 1.82 10.09 14.49
N PRO A 108 2.55 9.38 15.38
CA PRO A 108 3.49 9.83 16.42
C PRO A 108 4.71 8.86 16.64
N THR A 109 5.49 9.05 17.71
CA THR A 109 6.76 8.34 18.00
C THR A 109 6.66 6.81 18.06
N GLN A 110 5.53 6.24 18.52
CA GLN A 110 5.37 4.78 18.63
C GLN A 110 5.03 4.09 17.29
N PHE A 111 4.35 4.78 16.39
CA PHE A 111 3.98 4.20 15.08
C PHE A 111 5.17 4.09 14.14
N TRP A 112 6.16 4.97 14.30
CA TRP A 112 7.36 4.96 13.47
C TRP A 112 8.10 3.60 13.55
N ALA A 113 8.21 3.00 14.74
CA ALA A 113 8.83 1.69 14.91
C ALA A 113 8.01 0.56 14.26
N ILE A 114 6.68 0.59 14.40
CA ILE A 114 5.75 -0.36 13.77
C ILE A 114 5.82 -0.25 12.24
N LEU A 115 5.90 0.97 11.71
CA LEU A 115 6.01 1.21 10.27
C LEU A 115 7.36 0.74 9.73
N GLY A 116 8.45 1.00 10.45
CA GLY A 116 9.76 0.48 10.07
C GLY A 116 9.82 -1.05 10.11
N LEU A 117 9.12 -1.70 11.04
CA LEU A 117 8.94 -3.16 11.03
C LEU A 117 8.15 -3.63 9.80
N GLY A 118 7.02 -2.98 9.51
CA GLY A 118 6.19 -3.30 8.34
C GLY A 118 6.97 -3.20 7.03
N THR A 119 7.79 -2.15 6.88
CA THR A 119 8.62 -1.94 5.69
C THR A 119 9.76 -2.94 5.61
N GLY A 120 10.41 -3.23 6.73
CA GLY A 120 11.43 -4.28 6.82
C GLY A 120 10.87 -5.64 6.43
N VAL A 121 9.70 -6.03 6.94
CA VAL A 121 9.04 -7.31 6.58
C VAL A 121 8.65 -7.36 5.11
N ALA A 122 7.99 -6.31 4.60
CA ALA A 122 7.62 -6.23 3.20
C ALA A 122 8.85 -6.32 2.27
N GLY A 123 9.90 -5.57 2.59
CA GLY A 123 11.19 -5.61 1.91
C GLY A 123 11.79 -7.02 1.93
N ALA A 124 11.83 -7.66 3.10
CA ALA A 124 12.37 -9.01 3.23
C ALA A 124 11.62 -10.03 2.36
N CYS A 125 10.29 -9.98 2.32
CA CYS A 125 9.49 -10.86 1.47
C CYS A 125 9.78 -10.63 -0.03
N ILE A 126 9.86 -9.37 -0.46
CA ILE A 126 10.17 -9.00 -1.85
C ILE A 126 11.57 -9.52 -2.23
N PHE A 127 12.58 -9.25 -1.40
CA PHE A 127 13.95 -9.63 -1.71
C PHE A 127 14.17 -11.16 -1.61
N ALA A 128 13.49 -11.85 -0.70
CA ALA A 128 13.48 -13.31 -0.66
C ALA A 128 12.90 -13.92 -1.95
N TYR A 129 11.84 -13.31 -2.50
CA TYR A 129 11.30 -13.70 -3.79
C TYR A 129 12.33 -13.51 -4.92
N LEU A 130 13.02 -12.36 -4.95
CA LEU A 130 14.07 -12.09 -5.95
C LEU A 130 15.21 -13.12 -5.90
N ILE A 131 15.63 -13.53 -4.69
CA ILE A 131 16.65 -14.57 -4.50
C ILE A 131 16.19 -15.92 -5.05
N THR A 132 14.96 -16.31 -4.74
CA THR A 132 14.44 -17.65 -5.04
C THR A 132 14.08 -17.82 -6.52
N HIS A 133 13.58 -16.77 -7.18
CA HIS A 133 12.95 -16.90 -8.50
C HIS A 133 13.77 -16.34 -9.66
N HIS A 134 14.79 -15.52 -9.44
CA HIS A 134 15.57 -14.89 -10.52
C HIS A 134 17.00 -15.42 -10.57
N GLN A 135 17.75 -15.13 -11.65
CA GLN A 135 19.15 -15.56 -11.81
C GLN A 135 20.17 -14.40 -11.70
N LYS A 136 21.44 -14.77 -11.52
CA LYS A 136 22.63 -13.89 -11.62
C LYS A 136 22.51 -12.57 -10.82
N ASN A 137 22.48 -11.44 -11.51
CA ASN A 137 22.59 -10.11 -10.91
C ASN A 137 21.38 -9.74 -10.06
N ILE A 138 20.19 -10.25 -10.42
CA ILE A 138 18.96 -10.02 -9.65
C ILE A 138 19.05 -10.69 -8.26
N ARG A 139 19.68 -11.87 -8.16
CA ARG A 139 19.90 -12.53 -6.85
C ARG A 139 20.84 -11.73 -5.95
N ILE A 140 21.88 -11.13 -6.52
CA ILE A 140 22.84 -10.30 -5.76
C ILE A 140 22.12 -9.11 -5.13
N VAL A 141 21.26 -8.44 -5.91
CA VAL A 141 20.38 -7.37 -5.39
C VAL A 141 19.42 -7.91 -4.33
N GLY A 142 18.87 -9.10 -4.54
CA GLY A 142 18.06 -9.82 -3.55
C GLY A 142 18.78 -10.02 -2.21
N PHE A 143 20.02 -10.54 -2.22
CA PHE A 143 20.81 -10.73 -1.00
C PHE A 143 21.16 -9.41 -0.30
N ALA A 144 21.49 -8.37 -1.07
CA ALA A 144 21.78 -7.06 -0.48
C ALA A 144 20.52 -6.45 0.18
N GLY A 145 19.39 -6.51 -0.52
CA GLY A 145 18.12 -5.97 -0.02
C GLY A 145 17.55 -6.71 1.17
N ILE A 146 17.60 -8.06 1.19
CA ILE A 146 17.10 -8.84 2.34
C ILE A 146 17.96 -8.59 3.58
N THR A 147 19.28 -8.42 3.41
CA THR A 147 20.20 -8.12 4.51
C THR A 147 19.85 -6.79 5.18
N TYR A 148 19.65 -5.74 4.36
CA TYR A 148 19.19 -4.45 4.87
C TYR A 148 17.82 -4.57 5.56
N SER A 149 16.88 -5.28 4.93
CA SER A 149 15.52 -5.45 5.45
C SER A 149 15.49 -6.14 6.82
N ILE A 150 16.30 -7.19 7.01
CA ILE A 150 16.44 -7.88 8.31
C ILE A 150 17.00 -6.94 9.38
N LEU A 151 18.03 -6.15 9.05
CA LEU A 151 18.60 -5.18 10.00
C LEU A 151 17.57 -4.12 10.40
N ILE A 152 16.75 -3.65 9.46
CA ILE A 152 15.65 -2.73 9.74
C ILE A 152 14.63 -3.37 10.69
N ILE A 153 14.23 -4.63 10.45
CA ILE A 153 13.32 -5.36 11.35
C ILE A 153 13.91 -5.43 12.77
N ILE A 154 15.18 -5.83 12.89
CA ILE A 154 15.85 -5.98 14.19
C ILE A 154 15.89 -4.64 14.93
N PHE A 155 16.36 -3.58 14.28
CA PHE A 155 16.55 -2.28 14.94
C PHE A 155 15.21 -1.64 15.34
N HIS A 156 14.20 -1.68 14.48
CA HIS A 156 12.88 -1.15 14.84
C HIS A 156 12.16 -2.03 15.87
N GLY A 157 12.38 -3.35 15.84
CA GLY A 157 11.90 -4.28 16.86
C GLY A 157 12.50 -3.98 18.24
N ILE A 158 13.80 -3.70 18.31
CA ILE A 158 14.45 -3.27 19.55
C ILE A 158 13.86 -1.93 20.03
N SER A 159 13.48 -1.04 19.11
CA SER A 159 12.88 0.25 19.47
C SER A 159 11.51 0.07 20.13
N LEU A 160 10.75 -0.96 19.74
CA LEU A 160 9.49 -1.32 20.41
C LEU A 160 9.70 -1.87 21.83
N LEU A 161 10.88 -2.42 22.13
CA LEU A 161 11.23 -2.92 23.47
C LEU A 161 11.66 -1.79 24.42
N GLY A 162 11.50 -0.51 24.03
CA GLY A 162 11.71 0.65 24.88
C GLY A 162 13.09 1.31 24.76
N LEU A 163 13.96 0.84 23.87
CA LEU A 163 15.24 1.50 23.60
C LEU A 163 15.06 2.66 22.60
N PRO A 164 15.42 3.91 22.95
CA PRO A 164 15.25 5.04 22.05
C PRO A 164 16.07 4.91 20.77
N TYR A 165 15.49 5.25 19.62
CA TYR A 165 16.19 5.27 18.32
C TYR A 165 17.50 6.07 18.33
N THR A 166 17.51 7.20 19.06
CA THR A 166 18.68 8.08 19.22
C THR A 166 19.86 7.38 19.89
N THR A 167 19.60 6.30 20.63
CA THR A 167 20.60 5.49 21.33
C THR A 167 21.08 4.27 20.54
N MET A 168 20.55 4.06 19.33
CA MET A 168 20.95 2.93 18.48
C MET A 168 22.14 3.27 17.58
N PRO A 169 23.08 2.32 17.38
CA PRO A 169 24.20 2.48 16.46
C PRO A 169 23.79 2.16 15.01
N TRP A 170 23.40 3.18 14.25
CA TRP A 170 22.88 3.02 12.87
C TRP A 170 23.93 2.66 11.82
N ILE A 171 25.19 2.50 12.23
CA ILE A 171 26.30 2.20 11.32
C ILE A 171 26.11 0.89 10.54
N ILE A 172 25.58 -0.15 11.18
CA ILE A 172 25.40 -1.46 10.54
C ILE A 172 24.27 -1.39 9.48
N PRO A 173 23.05 -0.90 9.80
CA PRO A 173 22.02 -0.66 8.77
C PRO A 173 22.49 0.25 7.64
N ASN A 174 23.25 1.30 7.93
CA ASN A 174 23.74 2.25 6.95
C ASN A 174 24.74 1.63 5.96
N LEU A 175 25.64 0.77 6.44
CA LEU A 175 26.56 0.04 5.56
C LEU A 175 25.81 -0.94 4.64
N ALA A 176 24.80 -1.64 5.17
CA ALA A 176 23.94 -2.50 4.37
C ALA A 176 23.14 -1.71 3.33
N LEU A 177 22.67 -0.51 3.66
CA LEU A 177 21.98 0.40 2.74
C LEU A 177 22.89 0.80 1.57
N ILE A 178 24.13 1.22 1.85
CA ILE A 178 25.12 1.56 0.81
C ILE A 178 25.37 0.36 -0.11
N TRP A 179 25.57 -0.83 0.47
CA TRP A 179 25.82 -2.05 -0.31
C TRP A 179 24.66 -2.37 -1.26
N MET A 180 23.44 -2.28 -0.75
CA MET A 180 22.24 -2.49 -1.56
C MET A 180 22.11 -1.44 -2.68
N ILE A 181 22.29 -0.15 -2.37
CA ILE A 181 22.25 0.93 -3.37
C ILE A 181 23.33 0.72 -4.44
N ALA A 182 24.54 0.33 -4.04
CA ALA A 182 25.63 0.04 -4.95
C ALA A 182 25.28 -1.10 -5.92
N THR A 183 24.77 -2.23 -5.42
CA THR A 183 24.41 -3.37 -6.29
C THR A 183 23.33 -3.03 -7.29
N LEU A 184 22.33 -2.23 -6.90
CA LEU A 184 21.28 -1.72 -7.80
C LEU A 184 21.82 -0.76 -8.87
N THR A 185 22.67 0.19 -8.45
CA THR A 185 23.17 1.26 -9.32
C THR A 185 24.20 0.73 -10.32
N ILE A 186 25.14 -0.09 -9.86
CA ILE A 186 26.22 -0.67 -10.69
C ILE A 186 25.63 -1.59 -11.76
N ASN A 187 24.61 -2.38 -11.41
CA ASN A 187 24.03 -3.39 -12.30
C ASN A 187 22.79 -2.91 -13.06
N HIS A 188 22.41 -1.64 -12.97
CA HIS A 188 21.11 -1.13 -13.45
C HIS A 188 20.74 -1.57 -14.88
N ASN A 189 21.61 -1.34 -15.86
CA ASN A 189 21.35 -1.73 -17.26
C ASN A 189 21.24 -3.24 -17.44
N ALA A 190 22.15 -4.01 -16.81
CA ALA A 190 22.13 -5.47 -16.89
C ALA A 190 20.86 -6.05 -16.24
N LEU A 191 20.39 -5.44 -15.14
CA LEU A 191 19.13 -5.81 -14.48
C LEU A 191 17.94 -5.49 -15.39
N LYS A 192 17.92 -4.34 -16.05
CA LYS A 192 16.84 -3.96 -16.98
C LYS A 192 16.76 -4.92 -18.17
N GLU A 193 17.90 -5.26 -18.75
CA GLU A 193 17.99 -6.20 -19.87
C GLU A 193 17.59 -7.62 -19.46
N GLN A 194 18.10 -8.12 -18.33
CA GLN A 194 17.72 -9.44 -17.79
C GLN A 194 16.24 -9.50 -17.42
N THR A 195 15.68 -8.44 -16.82
CA THR A 195 14.26 -8.38 -16.47
C THR A 195 13.38 -8.36 -17.71
N ALA A 196 13.78 -7.64 -18.77
CA ALA A 196 13.07 -7.67 -20.04
C ALA A 196 13.12 -9.07 -20.67
N GLN A 197 14.31 -9.70 -20.73
CA GLN A 197 14.46 -11.06 -21.25
C GLN A 197 13.67 -12.09 -20.44
N GLU A 198 13.75 -12.04 -19.11
CA GLU A 198 12.97 -12.92 -18.24
C GLU A 198 11.46 -12.64 -18.36
N PHE A 199 11.01 -11.39 -18.55
CA PHE A 199 9.60 -11.07 -18.77
C PHE A 199 9.06 -11.72 -20.05
N PHE A 200 9.82 -11.69 -21.14
CA PHE A 200 9.43 -12.37 -22.38
C PHE A 200 9.52 -13.90 -22.29
N GLN A 201 10.35 -14.44 -21.39
CA GLN A 201 10.55 -15.89 -21.23
C GLN A 201 9.69 -16.54 -20.14
N LYS A 202 9.31 -15.81 -19.08
CA LYS A 202 8.59 -16.39 -17.93
C LYS A 202 7.09 -16.49 -18.16
N LYS A 203 6.62 -17.71 -17.88
CA LYS A 203 5.25 -18.18 -17.77
C LYS A 203 4.69 -17.77 -16.39
N GLU A 204 3.57 -17.04 -16.40
CA GLU A 204 2.72 -16.68 -15.24
C GLU A 204 3.40 -15.89 -14.10
N VAL A 205 2.79 -14.78 -13.69
CA VAL A 205 3.15 -14.13 -12.41
C VAL A 205 2.86 -15.13 -11.30
N SER A 206 3.86 -15.44 -10.47
CA SER A 206 3.66 -16.31 -9.29
C SER A 206 2.49 -15.80 -8.46
N MET A 207 1.48 -16.66 -8.23
CA MET A 207 0.33 -16.31 -7.40
C MET A 207 0.76 -15.80 -6.02
N GLY A 208 1.88 -16.29 -5.48
CA GLY A 208 2.45 -15.80 -4.22
C GLY A 208 2.92 -14.34 -4.29
N LEU A 209 3.54 -13.91 -5.39
CA LEU A 209 3.96 -12.51 -5.57
C LEU A 209 2.74 -11.59 -5.73
N LEU A 210 1.73 -12.06 -6.46
CA LEU A 210 0.49 -11.33 -6.63
C LEU A 210 -0.28 -11.21 -5.29
N ALA A 211 -0.32 -12.27 -4.49
CA ALA A 211 -0.91 -12.25 -3.15
C ALA A 211 -0.13 -11.31 -2.21
N LEU A 212 1.20 -11.38 -2.20
CA LEU A 212 2.06 -10.50 -1.40
C LEU A 212 1.87 -9.02 -1.79
N LYS A 213 1.77 -8.73 -3.09
CA LYS A 213 1.48 -7.38 -3.62
C LYS A 213 0.22 -6.81 -2.98
N TYR A 214 -0.87 -7.58 -3.00
CA TYR A 214 -2.15 -7.11 -2.47
C TYR A 214 -2.17 -7.07 -0.96
N LEU A 215 -1.47 -7.98 -0.29
CA LEU A 215 -1.31 -7.92 1.17
C LEU A 215 -0.64 -6.61 1.58
N ILE A 216 0.49 -6.25 0.93
CA ILE A 216 1.16 -4.97 1.18
C ILE A 216 0.22 -3.81 0.85
N PHE A 217 -0.51 -3.88 -0.28
CA PHE A 217 -1.48 -2.85 -0.67
C PHE A 217 -2.56 -2.60 0.36
N ILE A 218 -3.15 -3.66 0.86
CA ILE A 218 -4.30 -3.57 1.74
C ILE A 218 -3.87 -3.21 3.13
N PHE A 219 -2.74 -3.73 3.60
CA PHE A 219 -2.14 -3.29 4.86
C PHE A 219 -1.87 -1.78 4.83
N THR A 220 -1.28 -1.29 3.73
CA THR A 220 -1.02 0.14 3.50
C THR A 220 -2.27 0.97 3.56
N LEU A 221 -3.23 0.64 2.69
CA LEU A 221 -4.47 1.39 2.56
C LEU A 221 -5.24 1.38 3.88
N SER A 222 -5.28 0.23 4.56
CA SER A 222 -5.92 0.12 5.89
C SER A 222 -5.24 0.99 6.94
N THR A 223 -3.91 1.09 6.92
CA THR A 223 -3.15 1.96 7.83
C THR A 223 -3.46 3.44 7.58
N PHE A 224 -3.52 3.86 6.31
CA PHE A 224 -3.92 5.23 5.95
C PHE A 224 -5.33 5.55 6.41
N ILE A 225 -6.25 4.62 6.16
CA ILE A 225 -7.64 4.77 6.59
C ILE A 225 -7.68 4.86 8.13
N PHE A 226 -6.95 4.01 8.85
CA PHE A 226 -6.90 4.06 10.32
C PHE A 226 -6.38 5.40 10.85
N ILE A 227 -5.25 5.91 10.34
CA ILE A 227 -4.69 7.21 10.74
C ILE A 227 -5.65 8.34 10.41
N GLY A 228 -6.25 8.32 9.22
CA GLY A 228 -7.26 9.28 8.81
C GLY A 228 -8.48 9.27 9.74
N VAL A 229 -8.97 8.08 10.10
CA VAL A 229 -10.09 7.90 11.04
C VAL A 229 -9.74 8.41 12.43
N ALA A 230 -8.57 8.06 12.96
CA ALA A 230 -8.11 8.56 14.26
C ALA A 230 -8.01 10.09 14.27
N SER A 231 -7.53 10.69 13.16
CA SER A 231 -7.46 12.15 13.01
C SER A 231 -8.85 12.78 12.96
N LEU A 232 -9.78 12.22 12.17
CA LEU A 232 -11.17 12.69 12.09
C LEU A 232 -11.90 12.54 13.43
N HIS A 233 -11.62 11.48 14.18
CA HIS A 233 -12.13 11.28 15.53
C HIS A 233 -11.66 12.41 16.46
N GLN A 234 -10.37 12.73 16.48
CA GLN A 234 -9.86 13.84 17.30
C GLN A 234 -10.44 15.20 16.89
N ILE A 235 -10.64 15.44 15.59
CA ILE A 235 -11.31 16.64 15.08
C ILE A 235 -12.76 16.72 15.57
N GLY A 236 -13.51 15.63 15.48
CA GLY A 236 -14.90 15.57 15.94
C GLY A 236 -15.04 15.78 17.45
N TYR A 237 -14.12 15.20 18.23
CA TYR A 237 -14.00 15.45 19.67
C TYR A 237 -13.77 16.94 19.97
N LEU A 238 -12.82 17.59 19.28
CA LEU A 238 -12.56 19.03 19.43
C LEU A 238 -13.77 19.89 19.04
N MET A 239 -14.44 19.56 17.93
CA MET A 239 -15.63 20.29 17.47
C MET A 239 -16.74 20.22 18.52
N ALA A 240 -17.00 19.04 19.10
CA ALA A 240 -17.99 18.88 20.17
C ALA A 240 -17.62 19.71 21.41
N ALA A 241 -16.36 19.73 21.81
CA ALA A 241 -15.92 20.54 22.94
C ALA A 241 -16.08 22.05 22.68
N GLN A 242 -15.76 22.53 21.47
CA GLN A 242 -15.98 23.94 21.10
C GLN A 242 -17.47 24.33 21.10
N MET A 243 -18.34 23.42 20.64
CA MET A 243 -19.80 23.63 20.68
C MET A 243 -20.33 23.72 22.12
N ASP A 244 -19.66 23.09 23.08
CA ASP A 244 -19.98 23.17 24.51
C ASP A 244 -19.35 24.40 25.20
N GLY A 245 -18.77 25.33 24.42
CA GLY A 245 -18.17 26.56 24.93
C GLY A 245 -16.77 26.41 25.50
N CYS A 246 -16.12 25.26 25.33
CA CYS A 246 -14.76 25.03 25.81
C CYS A 246 -13.72 25.74 24.94
N GLN A 247 -12.70 26.31 25.59
CA GLN A 247 -11.58 26.92 24.88
C GLN A 247 -10.81 25.89 24.05
N ALA A 248 -10.25 26.33 22.92
CA ALA A 248 -9.50 25.49 22.00
C ALA A 248 -8.43 24.68 22.73
N GLY A 249 -8.51 23.36 22.57
CA GLY A 249 -7.62 22.41 23.22
C GLY A 249 -6.17 22.46 22.73
N ARG A 250 -5.24 21.97 23.54
CA ARG A 250 -3.85 21.77 23.12
C ARG A 250 -3.73 20.43 22.42
N ALA A 251 -3.24 20.43 21.18
CA ALA A 251 -2.89 19.20 20.48
C ALA A 251 -1.61 18.61 21.08
N ILE A 252 -1.72 17.42 21.66
CA ILE A 252 -0.57 16.62 22.07
C ILE A 252 -0.28 15.63 20.95
N ILE A 253 0.66 16.01 20.09
CA ILE A 253 1.10 15.20 18.95
C ILE A 253 2.28 14.30 19.33
N TYR A 254 3.04 14.72 20.35
CA TYR A 254 4.28 14.10 20.77
C TYR A 254 4.20 13.64 22.23
N ASP A 255 3.50 12.54 22.43
CA ASP A 255 3.54 11.76 23.67
C ASP A 255 4.19 10.42 23.35
N LEU A 256 5.27 10.09 24.06
CA LEU A 256 5.98 8.81 23.90
C LEU A 256 5.17 7.62 24.43
N SER A 257 4.14 7.87 25.23
CA SER A 257 3.35 6.85 25.92
C SER A 257 1.93 6.69 25.37
N ASN A 258 1.37 7.71 24.72
CA ASN A 258 -0.04 7.73 24.28
C ASN A 258 -0.19 8.12 22.81
N LEU A 259 -1.37 7.79 22.26
CA LEU A 259 -1.81 8.26 20.94
C LEU A 259 -1.91 9.80 20.89
N PRO A 260 -1.79 10.42 19.70
CA PRO A 260 -2.03 11.84 19.53
C PRO A 260 -3.45 12.15 19.97
N ARG A 261 -3.57 13.11 20.87
CA ARG A 261 -4.86 13.49 21.43
C ARG A 261 -4.96 14.99 21.52
N ILE A 262 -6.18 15.49 21.47
CA ILE A 262 -6.46 16.88 21.74
C ILE A 262 -6.98 16.95 23.18
N GLU A 263 -6.26 17.65 24.05
CA GLU A 263 -6.72 17.91 25.41
C GLU A 263 -7.52 19.20 25.41
N VAL A 264 -8.74 19.15 25.96
CA VAL A 264 -9.60 20.33 26.15
C VAL A 264 -9.66 20.69 27.63
N GLY A 265 -9.72 22.00 27.91
CA GLY A 265 -9.70 22.55 29.27
C GLY A 265 -11.01 22.39 30.04
N CYS A 266 -11.80 21.37 29.77
CA CYS A 266 -13.12 21.12 30.34
C CYS A 266 -13.27 19.66 30.77
N ASP A 267 -14.23 19.40 31.65
CA ASP A 267 -14.63 18.04 32.00
C ASP A 267 -15.24 17.32 30.79
N VAL A 268 -14.83 16.06 30.60
CA VAL A 268 -15.24 15.24 29.46
C VAL A 268 -16.71 14.87 29.61
N SER A 269 -17.55 15.32 28.68
CA SER A 269 -18.97 14.95 28.62
C SER A 269 -19.20 13.82 27.61
N ALA A 270 -20.32 13.08 27.76
CA ALA A 270 -20.72 12.06 26.79
C ALA A 270 -20.93 12.62 25.37
N PHE A 271 -21.17 13.94 25.26
CA PHE A 271 -21.26 14.65 24.00
C PHE A 271 -19.93 14.65 23.23
N PHE A 272 -18.78 14.65 23.91
CA PHE A 272 -17.48 14.64 23.26
C PHE A 272 -17.15 13.29 22.64
N ALA A 273 -17.47 12.20 23.34
CA ALA A 273 -17.34 10.84 22.83
C ALA A 273 -18.19 10.63 21.56
N LEU A 274 -19.39 11.20 21.53
CA LEU A 274 -20.23 11.22 20.34
C LEU A 274 -19.63 12.06 19.22
N GLY A 275 -19.04 13.21 19.53
CA GLY A 275 -18.31 14.04 18.57
C GLY A 275 -17.22 13.28 17.83
N GLY A 276 -16.41 12.50 18.56
CA GLY A 276 -15.34 11.68 17.98
C GLY A 276 -15.84 10.54 17.08
N LEU A 277 -17.06 10.03 17.32
CA LEU A 277 -17.68 9.02 16.47
C LEU A 277 -18.38 9.61 15.23
N LEU A 278 -19.06 10.75 15.37
CA LEU A 278 -19.94 11.32 14.36
C LEU A 278 -19.20 11.72 13.09
N VAL A 279 -18.04 12.38 13.20
CA VAL A 279 -17.31 12.88 12.02
C VAL A 279 -16.83 11.73 11.12
N PRO A 280 -16.12 10.68 11.61
CA PRO A 280 -15.81 9.51 10.80
C PRO A 280 -17.05 8.80 10.23
N LEU A 281 -18.15 8.76 10.99
CA LEU A 281 -19.39 8.10 10.58
C LEU A 281 -20.08 8.84 9.42
N LEU A 282 -20.04 10.18 9.39
CA LEU A 282 -20.50 10.97 8.24
C LEU A 282 -19.71 10.64 6.97
N PHE A 283 -18.38 10.51 7.06
CA PHE A 283 -17.54 10.06 5.93
C PHE A 283 -17.90 8.63 5.50
N CYS A 284 -18.17 7.73 6.45
CA CYS A 284 -18.64 6.38 6.18
C CYS A 284 -19.94 6.37 5.36
N ILE A 285 -20.93 7.18 5.75
CA ILE A 285 -22.22 7.32 5.04
C ILE A 285 -21.99 7.90 3.64
N LEU A 286 -21.18 8.94 3.52
CA LEU A 286 -20.89 9.60 2.24
C LEU A 286 -20.24 8.62 1.25
N LEU A 287 -19.21 7.87 1.68
CA LEU A 287 -18.58 6.87 0.83
C LEU A 287 -19.51 5.71 0.48
N TYR A 288 -20.38 5.31 1.40
CA TYR A 288 -21.40 4.30 1.13
C TYR A 288 -22.40 4.79 0.06
N ALA A 289 -22.81 6.05 0.12
CA ALA A 289 -23.74 6.66 -0.82
C ALA A 289 -23.20 6.77 -2.25
N ILE A 290 -21.86 6.86 -2.43
CA ILE A 290 -21.23 6.79 -3.76
C ILE A 290 -21.50 5.43 -4.43
N GLY A 291 -21.71 4.36 -3.66
CA GLY A 291 -22.29 3.11 -4.14
C GLY A 291 -21.37 2.20 -4.97
N THR A 292 -20.12 2.60 -5.24
CA THR A 292 -19.16 1.71 -5.92
C THR A 292 -18.65 0.63 -4.96
N GLU A 293 -18.38 -0.58 -5.46
CA GLU A 293 -17.84 -1.69 -4.64
C GLU A 293 -16.62 -1.25 -3.81
N PHE A 294 -15.67 -0.57 -4.47
CA PHE A 294 -14.46 -0.07 -3.84
C PHE A 294 -14.76 0.89 -2.67
N MET A 295 -15.62 1.88 -2.87
CA MET A 295 -15.97 2.84 -1.82
C MET A 295 -16.75 2.19 -0.68
N MET A 296 -17.62 1.21 -0.98
CA MET A 296 -18.30 0.44 0.06
C MET A 296 -17.33 -0.39 0.91
N PHE A 297 -16.24 -0.93 0.34
CA PHE A 297 -15.24 -1.66 1.11
C PHE A 297 -14.41 -0.73 1.99
N ILE A 298 -14.03 0.45 1.49
CA ILE A 298 -13.38 1.49 2.30
C ILE A 298 -14.30 1.96 3.43
N SER A 299 -15.58 2.19 3.15
CA SER A 299 -16.59 2.57 4.14
C SER A 299 -16.66 1.58 5.31
N ARG A 300 -16.61 0.26 5.05
CA ARG A 300 -16.53 -0.76 6.11
C ARG A 300 -15.26 -0.68 6.96
N LEU A 301 -14.11 -0.38 6.34
CA LEU A 301 -12.86 -0.16 7.07
C LEU A 301 -12.96 1.07 7.97
N ILE A 302 -13.49 2.19 7.46
CA ILE A 302 -13.70 3.41 8.23
C ILE A 302 -14.62 3.14 9.43
N LEU A 303 -15.74 2.45 9.20
CA LEU A 303 -16.68 2.11 10.27
C LEU A 303 -16.02 1.24 11.34
N GLY A 304 -15.30 0.19 10.93
CA GLY A 304 -14.58 -0.70 11.84
C GLY A 304 -13.53 0.05 12.67
N PHE A 305 -12.67 0.84 12.03
CA PHE A 305 -11.67 1.64 12.74
C PHE A 305 -12.29 2.73 13.62
N SER A 306 -13.40 3.33 13.20
CA SER A 306 -14.07 4.37 13.98
C SER A 306 -14.65 3.81 15.27
N LEU A 307 -15.28 2.62 15.21
CA LEU A 307 -15.72 1.89 16.40
C LEU A 307 -14.54 1.43 17.26
N LEU A 308 -13.43 1.02 16.65
CA LEU A 308 -12.24 0.59 17.38
C LEU A 308 -11.62 1.74 18.19
N VAL A 309 -11.53 2.94 17.61
CA VAL A 309 -10.97 4.13 18.26
C VAL A 309 -11.92 4.69 19.31
N SER A 310 -13.23 4.66 19.07
CA SER A 310 -14.23 5.30 19.95
C SER A 310 -14.78 4.36 21.04
N SER A 311 -14.39 3.08 21.07
CA SER A 311 -15.01 2.07 21.95
C SER A 311 -14.85 2.40 23.44
N SER A 312 -13.66 2.86 23.85
CA SER A 312 -13.36 3.29 25.22
C SER A 312 -14.11 4.55 25.63
N ASP A 313 -14.44 5.41 24.66
CA ASP A 313 -15.10 6.69 24.91
C ASP A 313 -16.61 6.52 25.02
N LEU A 314 -17.17 5.52 24.31
CA LEU A 314 -18.59 5.21 24.27
C LEU A 314 -19.11 4.53 25.55
N SER A 315 -18.25 3.79 26.26
CA SER A 315 -18.66 3.05 27.44
C SER A 315 -17.50 2.82 28.39
N SER A 316 -17.76 3.04 29.69
CA SER A 316 -16.81 2.71 30.77
C SER A 316 -16.86 1.23 31.18
N SER A 317 -17.87 0.46 30.73
CA SER A 317 -17.96 -0.98 31.02
C SER A 317 -17.01 -1.79 30.14
N GLU A 318 -16.05 -2.48 30.76
CA GLU A 318 -15.08 -3.34 30.08
C GLU A 318 -15.74 -4.36 29.15
N ASN A 319 -16.83 -5.00 29.60
CA ASN A 319 -17.55 -5.99 28.80
C ASN A 319 -18.13 -5.39 27.51
N ILE A 320 -18.70 -4.18 27.60
CA ILE A 320 -19.27 -3.48 26.44
C ILE A 320 -18.15 -3.06 25.49
N VAL A 321 -17.03 -2.53 26.02
CA VAL A 321 -15.86 -2.15 25.23
C VAL A 321 -15.32 -3.34 24.44
N ILE A 322 -15.16 -4.51 25.09
CA ILE A 322 -14.69 -5.74 24.43
C ILE A 322 -15.64 -6.15 23.30
N VAL A 323 -16.96 -6.14 23.53
CA VAL A 323 -17.95 -6.48 22.50
C VAL A 323 -17.85 -5.52 21.30
N LEU A 324 -17.75 -4.21 21.56
CA LEU A 324 -17.55 -3.21 20.50
C LEU A 324 -16.27 -3.44 19.71
N MET A 325 -15.16 -3.79 20.39
CA MET A 325 -13.89 -4.10 19.73
C MET A 325 -13.98 -5.36 18.86
N ILE A 326 -14.70 -6.40 19.28
CA ILE A 326 -14.90 -7.61 18.47
C ILE A 326 -15.69 -7.29 17.21
N ILE A 327 -16.78 -6.51 17.33
CA ILE A 327 -17.58 -6.05 16.19
C ILE A 327 -16.70 -5.21 15.24
N ALA A 328 -15.94 -4.27 15.79
CA ALA A 328 -15.02 -3.42 15.04
C ALA A 328 -13.99 -4.23 14.25
N LEU A 329 -13.34 -5.22 14.89
CA LEU A 329 -12.40 -6.12 14.23
C LEU A 329 -13.07 -6.94 13.12
N GLY A 330 -14.28 -7.46 13.36
CA GLY A 330 -15.06 -8.18 12.35
C GLY A 330 -15.32 -7.33 11.09
N LEU A 331 -15.64 -6.04 11.27
CA LEU A 331 -15.81 -5.09 10.17
C LEU A 331 -14.50 -4.82 9.43
N VAL A 332 -13.40 -4.62 10.17
CA VAL A 332 -12.06 -4.41 9.57
C VAL A 332 -11.64 -5.62 8.75
N PHE A 333 -11.74 -6.83 9.30
CA PHE A 333 -11.44 -8.07 8.58
C PHE A 333 -12.32 -8.25 7.34
N SER A 334 -13.62 -7.96 7.44
CA SER A 334 -14.54 -7.99 6.30
C SER A 334 -14.13 -7.00 5.20
N GLY A 335 -13.76 -5.78 5.59
CA GLY A 335 -13.27 -4.75 4.66
C GLY A 335 -11.99 -5.19 3.94
N ILE A 336 -10.99 -5.66 4.70
CA ILE A 336 -9.72 -6.17 4.17
C ILE A 336 -9.97 -7.31 3.19
N PHE A 337 -10.77 -8.30 3.58
CA PHE A 337 -11.06 -9.47 2.74
C PHE A 337 -11.74 -9.09 1.42
N LYS A 338 -12.75 -8.22 1.46
CA LYS A 338 -13.44 -7.77 0.26
C LYS A 338 -12.54 -6.96 -0.66
N LEU A 339 -11.69 -6.11 -0.08
CA LEU A 339 -10.71 -5.33 -0.83
C LEU A 339 -9.66 -6.24 -1.49
N SER A 340 -9.17 -7.26 -0.79
CA SER A 340 -8.30 -8.31 -1.32
C SER A 340 -8.90 -8.97 -2.53
N ASN A 341 -10.16 -9.41 -2.40
CA ASN A 341 -10.85 -10.08 -3.49
C ASN A 341 -11.06 -9.14 -4.67
N TYR A 342 -11.51 -7.90 -4.43
CA TYR A 342 -11.71 -6.89 -5.47
C TYR A 342 -10.46 -6.67 -6.32
N PHE A 343 -9.30 -6.43 -5.70
CA PHE A 343 -8.07 -6.19 -6.44
C PHE A 343 -7.52 -7.44 -7.12
N PHE A 344 -7.64 -8.61 -6.47
CA PHE A 344 -7.24 -9.87 -7.07
C PHE A 344 -8.02 -10.16 -8.36
N ARG A 345 -9.35 -9.99 -8.31
CA ARG A 345 -10.24 -10.14 -9.47
C ARG A 345 -9.81 -9.26 -10.63
N GLN A 346 -9.55 -7.99 -10.38
CA GLN A 346 -9.28 -6.99 -11.43
C GLN A 346 -7.95 -7.23 -12.17
N THR A 347 -6.97 -7.89 -11.57
CA THR A 347 -5.62 -7.99 -12.15
C THR A 347 -5.23 -9.40 -12.57
N TYR A 348 -5.86 -10.45 -12.00
CA TYR A 348 -5.52 -11.82 -12.34
C TYR A 348 -6.34 -12.31 -13.54
N VAL A 349 -5.67 -12.48 -14.68
CA VAL A 349 -6.17 -13.22 -15.85
C VAL A 349 -5.25 -14.43 -16.10
N PRO A 350 -5.70 -15.67 -15.87
CA PRO A 350 -4.94 -16.86 -16.24
C PRO A 350 -4.52 -16.87 -17.71
N ARG A 351 -3.30 -17.28 -18.04
CA ARG A 351 -2.82 -17.32 -19.44
C ARG A 351 -3.68 -18.21 -20.33
N ARG A 352 -4.23 -19.30 -19.79
CA ARG A 352 -5.16 -20.19 -20.52
C ARG A 352 -6.42 -19.47 -21.04
N LEU A 353 -6.78 -18.32 -20.46
CA LEU A 353 -7.88 -17.50 -20.95
C LEU A 353 -7.48 -16.70 -22.18
N PHE A 354 -6.19 -16.39 -22.36
CA PHE A 354 -5.70 -15.55 -23.47
C PHE A 354 -6.14 -16.08 -24.84
N GLU A 355 -6.00 -17.39 -25.08
CA GLU A 355 -6.40 -17.99 -26.36
C GLU A 355 -7.91 -17.86 -26.63
N ARG A 356 -8.74 -17.95 -25.59
CA ARG A 356 -10.20 -17.80 -25.69
C ARG A 356 -10.62 -16.34 -25.83
N TYR A 357 -9.87 -15.44 -25.22
CA TYR A 357 -10.00 -14.00 -25.39
C TYR A 357 -9.65 -13.55 -26.81
N MET A 358 -8.75 -14.27 -27.50
CA MET A 358 -8.32 -14.02 -28.88
C MET A 358 -9.16 -14.76 -29.94
N GLY A 359 -10.24 -15.44 -29.54
CA GLY A 359 -11.21 -16.04 -30.47
C GLY A 359 -10.94 -17.47 -30.91
N ASN A 360 -10.09 -18.20 -30.19
CA ASN A 360 -9.84 -19.62 -30.48
C ASN A 360 -10.86 -20.52 -29.73
N ILE A 361 -12.14 -20.39 -30.09
CA ILE A 361 -13.26 -21.15 -29.52
C ILE A 361 -13.86 -22.04 -30.60
N GLU A 362 -14.20 -23.28 -30.25
CA GLU A 362 -14.87 -24.22 -31.16
C GLU A 362 -16.23 -23.66 -31.61
N PRO A 363 -16.64 -23.85 -32.88
CA PRO A 363 -17.86 -23.23 -33.42
C PRO A 363 -19.15 -23.55 -32.65
N ASP A 364 -19.24 -24.74 -32.05
CA ASP A 364 -20.36 -25.21 -31.23
C ASP A 364 -20.43 -24.56 -29.83
N LYS A 365 -19.35 -23.87 -29.42
CA LYS A 365 -19.25 -23.17 -28.13
C LYS A 365 -19.36 -21.65 -28.26
N CYS A 366 -19.61 -21.12 -29.45
CA CYS A 366 -19.85 -19.70 -29.65
C CYS A 366 -21.20 -19.28 -29.04
N LEU A 367 -21.30 -18.01 -28.64
CA LEU A 367 -22.57 -17.44 -28.17
C LEU A 367 -23.31 -16.82 -29.37
N PHE A 368 -24.55 -17.25 -29.59
CA PHE A 368 -25.42 -16.75 -30.65
C PHE A 368 -26.35 -15.68 -30.08
N ILE A 369 -26.21 -14.46 -30.57
CA ILE A 369 -27.08 -13.35 -30.21
C ILE A 369 -28.36 -13.41 -31.06
N HIS A 370 -29.48 -12.99 -30.48
CA HIS A 370 -30.79 -13.02 -31.14
C HIS A 370 -30.84 -12.21 -32.46
N ASP A 371 -29.97 -11.21 -32.63
CA ASP A 371 -29.81 -10.42 -33.86
C ASP A 371 -29.01 -11.13 -34.97
N GLY A 372 -28.54 -12.35 -34.71
CA GLY A 372 -27.73 -13.15 -35.63
C GLY A 372 -26.21 -12.95 -35.47
N PHE A 373 -25.75 -12.05 -34.60
CA PHE A 373 -24.33 -11.88 -34.31
C PHE A 373 -23.79 -13.10 -33.54
N VAL A 374 -22.58 -13.54 -33.90
CA VAL A 374 -21.92 -14.70 -33.27
C VAL A 374 -20.70 -14.22 -32.51
N VAL A 375 -20.77 -14.33 -31.18
CA VAL A 375 -19.70 -13.96 -30.27
C VAL A 375 -18.74 -15.15 -30.12
N LYS A 376 -17.50 -14.97 -30.58
CA LYS A 376 -16.45 -16.01 -30.60
C LYS A 376 -15.31 -15.72 -29.63
N SER A 377 -15.31 -14.54 -29.03
CA SER A 377 -14.27 -14.05 -28.14
C SER A 377 -14.83 -13.04 -27.14
N VAL A 378 -14.05 -12.73 -26.11
CA VAL A 378 -14.39 -11.64 -25.17
C VAL A 378 -14.31 -10.27 -25.86
N TYR A 379 -13.49 -10.14 -26.91
CA TYR A 379 -13.46 -8.95 -27.76
C TYR A 379 -14.78 -8.77 -28.52
N ASP A 380 -15.30 -9.85 -29.12
CA ASP A 380 -16.62 -9.83 -29.79
C ASP A 380 -17.74 -9.56 -28.79
N LEU A 381 -17.60 -10.00 -27.54
CA LEU A 381 -18.58 -9.73 -26.49
C LEU A 381 -18.64 -8.24 -26.15
N ALA A 382 -17.47 -7.57 -26.07
CA ALA A 382 -17.44 -6.11 -25.93
C ALA A 382 -18.10 -5.43 -27.14
N PHE A 383 -17.73 -5.85 -28.36
CA PHE A 383 -18.35 -5.31 -29.58
C PHE A 383 -19.87 -5.49 -29.57
N ALA A 384 -20.35 -6.67 -29.18
CA ALA A 384 -21.78 -6.97 -29.08
C ALA A 384 -22.47 -6.03 -28.10
N PHE A 385 -21.96 -5.84 -26.87
CA PHE A 385 -22.60 -4.92 -25.92
C PHE A 385 -22.65 -3.47 -26.41
N ALA A 386 -21.63 -3.00 -27.12
CA ALA A 386 -21.60 -1.65 -27.67
C ALA A 386 -22.68 -1.40 -28.75
N HIS A 387 -23.00 -2.41 -29.56
CA HIS A 387 -23.86 -2.24 -30.74
C HIS A 387 -25.26 -2.86 -30.58
N MET A 388 -25.44 -3.76 -29.62
CA MET A 388 -26.70 -4.45 -29.36
C MET A 388 -27.77 -3.48 -28.84
N ASP A 389 -29.01 -3.63 -29.33
CA ASP A 389 -30.15 -2.87 -28.82
C ASP A 389 -30.64 -3.40 -27.45
N HIS A 390 -31.50 -2.62 -26.81
CA HIS A 390 -32.00 -2.96 -25.48
C HIS A 390 -32.90 -4.20 -25.49
N GLU A 391 -33.66 -4.45 -26.56
CA GLU A 391 -34.57 -5.60 -26.66
C GLU A 391 -33.79 -6.91 -26.78
N THR A 392 -32.75 -6.92 -27.60
CA THR A 392 -31.81 -8.03 -27.79
C THR A 392 -31.06 -8.32 -26.49
N TYR A 393 -30.62 -7.28 -25.76
CA TYR A 393 -30.00 -7.48 -24.46
C TYR A 393 -30.96 -8.10 -23.44
N ALA A 394 -32.20 -7.60 -23.37
CA ALA A 394 -33.23 -8.11 -22.47
C ALA A 394 -33.67 -9.56 -22.79
N TYR A 395 -33.50 -10.00 -24.05
CA TYR A 395 -33.71 -11.40 -24.43
C TYR A 395 -32.69 -12.35 -23.80
N HIS A 396 -31.45 -11.90 -23.67
CA HIS A 396 -30.34 -12.68 -23.10
C HIS A 396 -30.20 -12.54 -21.59
N VAL A 397 -30.69 -11.45 -21.02
CA VAL A 397 -30.63 -11.15 -19.58
C VAL A 397 -32.04 -10.99 -19.02
N THR A 398 -32.50 -12.02 -18.33
CA THR A 398 -33.79 -12.05 -17.62
C THR A 398 -33.56 -12.29 -16.13
N LYS A 399 -34.65 -12.37 -15.35
CA LYS A 399 -34.57 -12.75 -13.93
C LYS A 399 -34.08 -14.18 -13.70
N GLU A 400 -34.28 -15.06 -14.69
CA GLU A 400 -34.01 -16.50 -14.60
C GLU A 400 -32.70 -16.89 -15.28
N LYS A 401 -32.26 -16.11 -16.28
CA LYS A 401 -31.05 -16.42 -17.06
C LYS A 401 -30.23 -15.18 -17.36
N ASN A 402 -28.93 -15.41 -17.49
CA ASN A 402 -28.02 -14.46 -18.12
C ASN A 402 -27.09 -15.28 -19.02
N ASP A 403 -27.38 -15.25 -20.32
CA ASP A 403 -26.68 -16.07 -21.31
C ASP A 403 -25.19 -15.65 -21.40
N PHE A 404 -24.90 -14.37 -21.23
CA PHE A 404 -23.53 -13.83 -21.21
C PHE A 404 -22.73 -14.35 -20.03
N VAL A 405 -23.30 -14.35 -18.82
CA VAL A 405 -22.64 -14.87 -17.61
C VAL A 405 -22.34 -16.36 -17.75
N SER A 406 -23.33 -17.14 -18.20
CA SER A 406 -23.15 -18.59 -18.39
C SER A 406 -22.08 -18.87 -19.42
N TRP A 407 -22.09 -18.16 -20.56
CA TRP A 407 -21.08 -18.32 -21.59
C TRP A 407 -19.66 -17.95 -21.11
N VAL A 408 -19.51 -16.81 -20.41
CA VAL A 408 -18.21 -16.42 -19.85
C VAL A 408 -17.71 -17.41 -18.80
N ARG A 409 -18.58 -17.94 -17.94
CA ARG A 409 -18.21 -18.92 -16.91
C ARG A 409 -17.85 -20.27 -17.51
N ASP A 410 -18.66 -20.76 -18.43
CA ASP A 410 -18.62 -22.18 -18.83
C ASP A 410 -17.72 -22.38 -20.08
N VAL A 411 -17.70 -21.41 -21.00
CA VAL A 411 -16.88 -21.46 -22.22
C VAL A 411 -15.57 -20.68 -22.04
N ILE A 412 -15.63 -19.40 -21.67
CA ILE A 412 -14.41 -18.61 -21.48
C ILE A 412 -13.65 -19.10 -20.25
N GLN A 413 -14.35 -19.55 -19.20
CA GLN A 413 -13.80 -19.96 -17.89
C GLN A 413 -13.16 -18.81 -17.09
N ASP A 414 -13.60 -17.58 -17.36
CA ASP A 414 -13.27 -16.42 -16.52
C ASP A 414 -14.34 -16.24 -15.45
N ASN A 415 -14.19 -16.98 -14.35
CA ASN A 415 -15.11 -16.92 -13.22
C ASN A 415 -15.21 -15.51 -12.59
N PHE A 416 -14.17 -14.69 -12.71
CA PHE A 416 -14.18 -13.33 -12.17
C PHE A 416 -14.99 -12.40 -13.06
N LEU A 417 -14.78 -12.46 -14.38
CA LEU A 417 -15.62 -11.69 -15.31
C LEU A 417 -17.09 -12.13 -15.22
N ALA A 418 -17.36 -13.44 -15.13
CA ALA A 418 -18.73 -13.95 -14.98
C ALA A 418 -19.39 -13.49 -13.68
N TYR A 419 -18.65 -13.51 -12.55
CA TYR A 419 -19.14 -12.99 -11.28
C TYR A 419 -19.44 -11.50 -11.35
N ASP A 420 -18.53 -10.71 -11.92
CA ASP A 420 -18.70 -9.26 -12.01
C ASP A 420 -19.86 -8.91 -12.95
N LEU A 421 -20.07 -9.66 -14.05
CA LEU A 421 -21.18 -9.51 -14.99
C LEU A 421 -22.56 -9.72 -14.34
N LEU A 422 -22.66 -10.50 -13.26
CA LEU A 422 -23.92 -10.67 -12.51
C LEU A 422 -24.33 -9.41 -11.75
N ALA A 423 -23.38 -8.57 -11.36
CA ALA A 423 -23.65 -7.36 -10.56
C ALA A 423 -24.09 -6.16 -11.43
N VAL A 424 -23.97 -6.30 -12.74
CA VAL A 424 -24.16 -5.23 -13.71
C VAL A 424 -25.64 -5.03 -14.03
N LYS A 425 -26.08 -3.77 -14.15
CA LYS A 425 -27.51 -3.46 -14.29
C LYS A 425 -27.98 -3.32 -15.73
N ASN A 426 -27.08 -2.99 -16.65
CA ASN A 426 -27.41 -2.69 -18.04
C ASN A 426 -26.25 -3.03 -18.98
N LYS A 427 -26.52 -2.98 -20.29
CA LYS A 427 -25.55 -3.32 -21.34
C LYS A 427 -24.32 -2.42 -21.36
N ASP A 428 -24.46 -1.14 -21.00
CA ASP A 428 -23.38 -0.15 -21.09
C ASP A 428 -22.37 -0.38 -19.95
N GLU A 429 -22.86 -0.61 -18.74
CA GLU A 429 -22.01 -1.05 -17.62
C GLU A 429 -21.33 -2.41 -17.93
N ALA A 430 -22.01 -3.30 -18.68
CA ALA A 430 -21.46 -4.61 -19.03
C ALA A 430 -20.34 -4.47 -20.08
N HIS A 431 -20.54 -3.59 -21.06
CA HIS A 431 -19.53 -3.19 -22.02
C HIS A 431 -18.27 -2.64 -21.33
N ASP A 432 -18.43 -1.67 -20.42
CA ASP A 432 -17.32 -1.06 -19.70
C ASP A 432 -16.55 -2.06 -18.84
N LEU A 433 -17.27 -2.98 -18.18
CA LEU A 433 -16.67 -4.07 -17.41
C LEU A 433 -15.82 -4.98 -18.30
N VAL A 434 -16.35 -5.39 -19.46
CA VAL A 434 -15.62 -6.28 -20.39
C VAL A 434 -14.39 -5.56 -20.97
N LEU A 435 -14.49 -4.29 -21.36
CA LEU A 435 -13.34 -3.52 -21.84
C LEU A 435 -12.26 -3.37 -20.77
N LYS A 436 -12.65 -3.07 -19.53
CA LYS A 436 -11.72 -3.00 -18.40
C LYS A 436 -11.02 -4.34 -18.18
N ARG A 437 -11.76 -5.45 -18.29
CA ARG A 437 -11.21 -6.80 -18.17
C ARG A 437 -10.24 -7.12 -19.31
N LEU A 438 -10.58 -6.75 -20.55
CA LEU A 438 -9.71 -6.90 -21.74
C LEU A 438 -8.39 -6.14 -21.57
N ALA A 439 -8.42 -4.91 -21.04
CA ALA A 439 -7.22 -4.11 -20.79
C ALA A 439 -6.29 -4.71 -19.73
N ALA A 440 -6.81 -5.57 -18.84
CA ALA A 440 -6.02 -6.28 -17.84
C ALA A 440 -5.34 -7.55 -18.39
N VAL A 441 -5.69 -7.97 -19.61
CA VAL A 441 -5.08 -9.12 -20.29
C VAL A 441 -3.70 -8.72 -20.81
N PRO A 442 -2.60 -9.42 -20.46
CA PRO A 442 -1.29 -9.11 -21.00
C PRO A 442 -1.27 -9.35 -22.52
N HIS A 443 -0.97 -8.32 -23.31
CA HIS A 443 -0.71 -8.47 -24.74
C HIS A 443 0.70 -9.06 -24.96
N PRO A 444 0.87 -9.95 -25.96
CA PRO A 444 2.14 -10.61 -26.26
C PRO A 444 3.24 -9.64 -26.73
#